data_AF-A0A9X3ZGS3-F1
#
_entry.id   AF-A0A9X3ZGS3-F1
#
_cell.length_a   1.000
_cell.length_b   1.000
_cell.length_c   1.000
_cell.angle_alpha   90.00
_cell.angle_beta   90.00
_cell.angle_gamma   90.00
#
_symmetry.space_group_name_H-M   'P 1'
#
loop_
_entity.id
_entity.type
_entity.pdbx_description
1 polymer ?
#
loop_
_entity_poly.entity_id
_entity_poly.type
_entity_poly.pdbx_seq_one_letter_code
_entity_poly.pdbx_strand_id
1 'polypeptide(L)'
;MSTAPIAGQCDRQLQLLRAFIVPVCAGLFLLAGCDASDNGKTSGPSGFDFYVLALSWSPSYCEAEGERANPQQCNGARPYAFIVHGLWPQFEKGYPEFCDEGSQRVTRAIEDQMLPIMPSRGLIRHQWKKHGTCSGLDQDDYFDAVRDAHASVSVPDIGSTDGTYKTMSPDEVAQAFINANPQLEDDHFAVTCDKRRLREVRICMTTEFQYRSCPQVTSRACRRSSVVLPPVRGR
;
A
#
# COMPACT_ATOMS: atom_id res chain seq x y z
N MET A 1 44.20 -25.23 10.12
CA MET A 1 44.44 -26.19 11.22
C MET A 1 43.75 -25.64 12.46
N SER A 2 42.42 -25.73 12.49
CA SER A 2 41.60 -26.76 13.15
C SER A 2 41.68 -26.67 14.67
N THR A 3 40.70 -25.98 15.25
CA THR A 3 40.38 -25.97 16.68
C THR A 3 38.94 -26.48 16.86
N ALA A 4 38.79 -27.50 17.70
CA ALA A 4 37.60 -27.89 18.46
C ALA A 4 37.99 -29.10 19.36
N PRO A 5 37.15 -29.54 20.32
CA PRO A 5 36.53 -28.83 21.45
C PRO A 5 36.59 -29.71 22.75
N ILE A 6 35.53 -29.73 23.60
CA ILE A 6 35.17 -30.63 24.75
C ILE A 6 35.27 -29.89 26.12
N ALA A 7 34.24 -29.64 26.93
CA ALA A 7 33.04 -30.34 27.46
C ALA A 7 33.22 -31.01 28.85
N GLY A 8 32.24 -30.82 29.74
CA GLY A 8 32.08 -31.48 31.06
C GLY A 8 31.17 -30.64 31.98
N GLN A 9 30.30 -31.15 32.85
CA GLN A 9 29.87 -32.51 33.20
C GLN A 9 28.59 -32.41 34.06
N CYS A 10 27.82 -33.50 34.13
CA CYS A 10 26.52 -33.66 34.80
C CYS A 10 26.72 -34.22 36.22
N ASP A 11 25.98 -33.74 37.22
CA ASP A 11 26.03 -34.30 38.59
C ASP A 11 24.63 -34.64 39.14
N ARG A 12 24.57 -35.73 39.89
CA ARG A 12 23.36 -36.52 40.21
C ARG A 12 23.34 -36.76 41.73
N GLN A 13 22.31 -36.35 42.44
CA GLN A 13 22.01 -36.91 43.78
C GLN A 13 20.52 -37.16 43.99
N LEU A 14 20.26 -38.28 44.66
CA LEU A 14 19.02 -38.99 44.92
C LEU A 14 18.81 -39.03 46.44
N GLN A 15 17.55 -39.04 46.93
CA GLN A 15 17.01 -39.55 48.22
C GLN A 15 15.88 -38.62 48.73
N LEU A 16 14.70 -39.00 49.25
CA LEU A 16 14.06 -40.25 49.71
C LEU A 16 12.53 -40.07 49.73
N LEU A 17 11.78 -41.17 49.59
CA LEU A 17 10.31 -41.25 49.70
C LEU A 17 9.79 -41.13 51.16
N ARG A 18 8.65 -40.46 51.35
CA ARG A 18 7.60 -40.86 52.32
C ARG A 18 6.21 -40.54 51.75
N ALA A 19 5.40 -41.59 51.59
CA ALA A 19 4.01 -41.52 51.19
C ALA A 19 3.10 -41.46 52.41
N PHE A 20 2.07 -40.59 52.38
CA PHE A 20 0.82 -40.75 53.12
C PHE A 20 -0.34 -40.32 52.21
N ILE A 21 -1.43 -41.09 52.28
CA ILE A 21 -2.56 -41.13 51.34
C ILE A 21 -3.80 -40.49 52.02
N VAL A 22 -4.39 -39.48 51.35
CA VAL A 22 -5.86 -39.17 51.16
C VAL A 22 -6.62 -38.57 52.36
N PRO A 23 -7.74 -37.79 52.25
CA PRO A 23 -8.58 -37.41 51.08
C PRO A 23 -8.99 -35.91 50.91
N VAL A 24 -9.51 -35.61 49.70
CA VAL A 24 -10.71 -34.79 49.35
C VAL A 24 -10.97 -33.48 50.11
N CYS A 25 -10.80 -32.34 49.40
CA CYS A 25 -11.68 -31.17 49.54
C CYS A 25 -11.87 -30.50 48.17
N ALA A 26 -13.13 -30.15 47.90
CA ALA A 26 -13.62 -29.54 46.69
C ALA A 26 -12.99 -28.17 46.40
N GLY A 27 -12.77 -27.86 45.13
CA GLY A 27 -12.28 -26.58 44.67
C GLY A 27 -12.48 -26.41 43.17
N LEU A 28 -13.68 -25.96 42.81
CA LEU A 28 -14.06 -25.49 41.48
C LEU A 28 -13.17 -24.30 41.07
N PHE A 29 -12.33 -24.46 40.05
CA PHE A 29 -11.77 -23.34 39.30
C PHE A 29 -11.81 -23.65 37.80
N LEU A 30 -12.85 -23.13 37.17
CA LEU A 30 -12.93 -22.93 35.72
C LEU A 30 -11.83 -21.94 35.33
N LEU A 31 -10.79 -22.41 34.63
CA LEU A 31 -9.96 -21.53 33.81
C LEU A 31 -10.44 -21.66 32.38
N ALA A 32 -11.48 -20.89 32.07
CA ALA A 32 -11.74 -20.44 30.71
C ALA A 32 -10.54 -19.57 30.30
N GLY A 33 -9.61 -20.14 29.55
CA GLY A 33 -8.62 -19.37 28.84
C GLY A 33 -9.35 -18.54 27.79
N CYS A 34 -9.34 -17.22 27.96
CA CYS A 34 -9.75 -16.30 26.91
C CYS A 34 -8.84 -16.53 25.70
N ASP A 35 -9.42 -16.94 24.57
CA ASP A 35 -8.85 -16.61 23.26
C ASP A 35 -8.80 -15.09 23.17
N ALA A 36 -7.64 -14.52 23.51
CA ALA A 36 -7.29 -13.19 23.05
C ALA A 36 -6.97 -13.33 21.56
N SER A 37 -8.01 -13.30 20.73
CA SER A 37 -7.88 -12.98 19.32
C SER A 37 -7.32 -11.55 19.28
N ASP A 38 -6.00 -11.45 19.19
CA ASP A 38 -5.29 -10.21 18.93
C ASP A 38 -5.67 -9.77 17.52
N ASN A 39 -6.83 -9.11 17.41
CA ASN A 39 -7.15 -8.28 16.26
C ASN A 39 -6.21 -7.10 16.35
N GLY A 40 -4.96 -7.32 15.92
CA GLY A 40 -3.90 -6.34 15.82
C GLY A 40 -4.36 -5.17 14.96
N LYS A 41 -5.04 -4.21 15.60
CA LYS A 41 -5.14 -2.86 15.12
C LYS A 41 -3.78 -2.23 15.36
N THR A 42 -2.84 -2.51 14.46
CA THR A 42 -1.66 -1.68 14.31
C THR A 42 -2.11 -0.37 13.65
N SER A 43 -2.79 0.47 14.43
CA SER A 43 -2.85 1.89 14.12
C SER A 43 -1.41 2.39 14.13
N GLY A 44 -0.94 2.93 13.01
CA GLY A 44 0.43 3.42 12.90
C GLY A 44 0.74 4.46 14.00
N PRO A 45 2.03 4.74 14.28
CA PRO A 45 2.46 5.73 15.29
C PRO A 45 1.81 7.13 15.16
N SER A 46 1.20 7.41 14.01
CA SER A 46 0.58 8.68 13.60
C SER A 46 -0.95 8.68 13.59
N GLY A 47 -1.59 7.61 14.06
CA GLY A 47 -3.03 7.59 14.35
C GLY A 47 -3.95 7.22 13.19
N PHE A 48 -3.42 6.83 12.02
CA PHE A 48 -4.21 6.23 10.93
C PHE A 48 -4.09 4.69 10.93
N ASP A 49 -5.01 4.01 10.25
CA ASP A 49 -5.14 2.54 10.29
C ASP A 49 -4.37 1.83 9.18
N PHE A 50 -4.30 2.41 7.98
CA PHE A 50 -3.62 1.82 6.82
C PHE A 50 -3.27 2.83 5.73
N TYR A 51 -2.46 2.41 4.75
CA TYR A 51 -2.17 3.19 3.55
C TYR A 51 -2.98 2.73 2.35
N VAL A 52 -3.27 3.67 1.44
CA VAL A 52 -3.66 3.38 0.06
C VAL A 52 -2.59 3.91 -0.88
N LEU A 53 -1.94 3.03 -1.62
CA LEU A 53 -1.13 3.41 -2.77
C LEU A 53 -2.06 3.59 -3.98
N ALA A 54 -2.16 4.82 -4.47
CA ALA A 54 -2.97 5.14 -5.63
C ALA A 54 -2.10 5.24 -6.90
N LEU A 55 -2.34 4.36 -7.87
CA LEU A 55 -1.67 4.33 -9.16
C LEU A 55 -2.63 4.88 -10.23
N SER A 56 -2.31 6.04 -10.81
CA SER A 56 -3.13 6.67 -11.85
C SER A 56 -2.73 6.23 -13.25
N TRP A 57 -3.71 5.94 -14.10
CA TRP A 57 -3.48 5.73 -15.53
C TRP A 57 -3.24 7.08 -16.22
N SER A 58 -1.96 7.42 -16.43
CA SER A 58 -1.51 8.72 -16.95
C SER A 58 -2.19 9.11 -18.27
N PRO A 59 -2.35 8.22 -19.28
CA PRO A 59 -3.00 8.59 -20.53
C PRO A 59 -4.44 9.08 -20.37
N SER A 60 -5.19 8.52 -19.42
CA SER A 60 -6.56 8.97 -19.14
C SER A 60 -6.60 10.33 -18.45
N TYR A 61 -5.62 10.64 -17.59
CA TYR A 61 -5.44 11.99 -17.05
C TYR A 61 -5.15 12.99 -18.18
N CYS A 62 -4.21 12.67 -19.06
CA CYS A 62 -3.83 13.56 -20.16
C CYS A 62 -5.00 13.88 -21.10
N GLU A 63 -5.86 12.90 -21.39
CA GLU A 63 -7.08 13.15 -22.16
C GLU A 63 -8.15 13.92 -21.40
N ALA A 64 -8.31 13.67 -20.11
CA ALA A 64 -9.33 14.34 -19.31
C ALA A 64 -9.01 15.83 -19.12
N GLU A 65 -7.73 16.17 -18.93
CA GLU A 65 -7.30 17.54 -18.71
C GLU A 65 -7.03 18.33 -20.00
N GLY A 66 -6.67 17.65 -21.10
CA GLY A 66 -6.37 18.30 -22.37
C GLY A 66 -5.25 19.33 -22.23
N GLU A 67 -5.47 20.56 -22.72
CA GLU A 67 -4.51 21.66 -22.62
C GLU A 67 -4.14 22.07 -21.19
N ARG A 68 -4.98 21.72 -20.20
CA ARG A 68 -4.70 21.99 -18.78
C ARG A 68 -3.83 20.89 -18.13
N ALA A 69 -3.51 19.83 -18.86
CA ALA A 69 -2.72 18.73 -18.35
C ALA A 69 -1.28 19.18 -18.05
N ASN A 70 -0.63 18.51 -17.10
CA ASN A 70 0.77 18.75 -16.83
C ASN A 70 1.62 18.40 -18.08
N PRO A 71 2.40 19.34 -18.64
CA PRO A 71 3.14 19.09 -19.88
C PRO A 71 4.30 18.12 -19.69
N GLN A 72 4.89 18.02 -18.50
CA GLN A 72 5.96 17.06 -18.21
C GLN A 72 5.44 15.62 -18.23
N GLN A 73 4.22 15.40 -17.73
CA GLN A 73 3.55 14.10 -17.76
C GLN A 73 3.00 13.73 -19.14
N CYS A 74 2.42 14.69 -19.86
CA CYS A 74 1.60 14.41 -21.04
C CYS A 74 2.28 14.72 -22.39
N ASN A 75 3.28 15.59 -22.40
CA ASN A 75 4.02 16.02 -23.60
C ASN A 75 5.53 15.74 -23.49
N GLY A 76 5.95 14.98 -22.46
CA GLY A 76 7.33 14.58 -22.25
C GLY A 76 7.77 13.45 -23.16
N ALA A 77 9.08 13.15 -23.14
CA ALA A 77 9.65 12.04 -23.91
C ALA A 77 9.26 10.66 -23.35
N ARG A 78 9.03 10.56 -22.03
CA ARG A 78 8.76 9.26 -21.40
C ARG A 78 7.29 8.85 -21.55
N PRO A 79 7.00 7.65 -22.09
CA PRO A 79 5.65 7.15 -22.26
C PRO A 79 5.06 6.63 -20.94
N TYR A 80 4.59 7.54 -20.09
CA TYR A 80 4.01 7.17 -18.80
C TYR A 80 2.70 6.37 -18.97
N ALA A 81 2.67 5.18 -18.36
CA ALA A 81 1.50 4.32 -18.20
C ALA A 81 0.85 4.60 -16.83
N PHE A 82 0.96 3.67 -15.88
CA PHE A 82 0.68 3.97 -14.48
C PHE A 82 1.76 4.87 -13.88
N ILE A 83 1.32 5.85 -13.09
CA ILE A 83 2.16 6.72 -12.27
C ILE A 83 1.63 6.71 -10.84
N VAL A 84 2.50 7.00 -9.87
CA VAL A 84 2.07 7.20 -8.49
C VAL A 84 1.27 8.49 -8.41
N HIS A 85 0.01 8.38 -8.02
CA HIS A 85 -0.79 9.54 -7.60
C HIS A 85 -0.35 9.96 -6.21
N GLY A 86 -0.29 9.02 -5.27
CA GLY A 86 0.22 9.25 -3.91
C GLY A 86 0.04 8.03 -3.01
N LEU A 87 0.53 8.17 -1.77
CA LEU A 87 0.37 7.21 -0.68
C LEU A 87 -0.48 7.86 0.41
N TRP A 88 -1.68 7.33 0.65
CA TRP A 88 -2.68 8.04 1.45
C TRP A 88 -2.93 7.33 2.77
N PRO A 89 -2.63 7.96 3.92
CA PRO A 89 -3.16 7.53 5.20
C PRO A 89 -4.69 7.38 5.13
N GLN A 90 -5.22 6.29 5.68
CA GLN A 90 -6.65 6.00 5.75
C GLN A 90 -7.04 5.57 7.15
N PHE A 91 -8.29 5.84 7.51
CA PHE A 91 -8.97 5.16 8.62
C PHE A 91 -9.83 4.03 8.04
N GLU A 92 -10.23 3.09 8.89
CA GLU A 92 -11.27 2.10 8.53
C GLU A 92 -12.55 2.76 8.00
N LYS A 93 -12.82 3.99 8.48
CA LYS A 93 -13.91 4.86 8.02
C LYS A 93 -13.42 6.28 7.80
N GLY A 94 -13.40 6.72 6.54
CA GLY A 94 -12.87 8.02 6.13
C GLY A 94 -11.35 8.03 6.01
N TYR A 95 -10.77 9.23 5.99
CA TYR A 95 -9.33 9.44 5.95
C TYR A 95 -9.00 10.84 6.45
N PRO A 96 -7.80 11.04 7.03
CA PRO A 96 -7.32 12.38 7.37
C PRO A 96 -6.85 13.13 6.11
N GLU A 97 -7.02 14.45 6.09
CA GLU A 97 -6.46 15.31 5.04
C GLU A 97 -6.04 16.67 5.58
N PHE A 98 -5.01 17.27 4.97
CA PHE A 98 -4.49 18.61 5.30
C PHE A 98 -4.13 18.79 6.79
N CYS A 99 -3.45 17.80 7.38
CA CYS A 99 -3.20 17.76 8.83
C CYS A 99 -2.19 18.79 9.35
N ASP A 100 -1.37 19.37 8.48
CA ASP A 100 -0.48 20.49 8.80
C ASP A 100 -0.46 21.53 7.67
N GLU A 101 -1.26 22.59 7.83
CA GLU A 101 -1.29 23.73 6.90
C GLU A 101 -0.01 24.58 6.95
N GLY A 102 0.74 24.53 8.06
CA GLY A 102 2.00 25.24 8.28
C GLY A 102 3.23 24.47 7.80
N SER A 103 3.04 23.26 7.27
CA SER A 103 4.11 22.39 6.81
C SER A 103 5.03 23.08 5.82
N GLN A 104 6.33 22.80 5.94
CA GLN A 104 7.31 23.32 5.01
C GLN A 104 7.01 22.83 3.58
N ARG A 105 7.36 23.67 2.62
CA ARG A 105 7.24 23.32 1.21
C ARG A 105 8.24 22.22 0.85
N VAL A 106 7.80 21.29 0.00
CA VAL A 106 8.66 20.27 -0.62
C VAL A 106 9.87 20.89 -1.31
N THR A 107 11.05 20.40 -0.94
CA THR A 107 12.32 20.85 -1.49
C THR A 107 12.45 20.43 -2.95
N ARG A 108 13.27 21.14 -3.73
CA ARG A 108 13.53 20.76 -5.13
C ARG A 108 14.20 19.40 -5.25
N ALA A 109 15.04 19.02 -4.29
CA ALA A 109 15.72 17.73 -4.27
C ALA A 109 14.71 16.57 -4.19
N ILE A 110 13.78 16.64 -3.24
CA ILE A 110 12.70 15.65 -3.09
C ILE A 110 11.83 15.61 -4.36
N GLU A 111 11.45 16.78 -4.89
CA GLU A 111 10.68 16.84 -6.13
C GLU A 111 11.38 16.09 -7.27
N ASP A 112 12.69 16.31 -7.45
CA ASP A 112 13.48 15.72 -8.53
C ASP A 112 13.58 14.19 -8.38
N GLN A 113 13.72 13.70 -7.15
CA GLN A 113 13.74 12.26 -6.85
C GLN A 113 12.40 11.57 -7.14
N MET A 114 11.28 12.28 -6.99
CA MET A 114 9.95 11.72 -7.21
C MET A 114 9.48 11.78 -8.67
N LEU A 115 10.02 12.69 -9.49
CA LEU A 115 9.64 12.86 -10.89
C LEU A 115 9.62 11.58 -11.76
N PRO A 116 10.49 10.58 -11.54
CA PRO A 116 10.42 9.31 -12.27
C PRO A 116 9.14 8.50 -12.04
N ILE A 117 8.46 8.64 -10.90
CA ILE A 117 7.23 7.89 -10.60
C ILE A 117 6.01 8.80 -10.42
N MET A 118 6.22 10.09 -10.18
CA MET A 118 5.22 11.14 -10.05
C MET A 118 5.59 12.33 -10.96
N PRO A 119 5.24 12.30 -12.26
CA PRO A 119 5.78 13.25 -13.25
C PRO A 119 5.13 14.65 -13.22
N SER A 120 4.88 15.18 -12.03
CA SER A 120 4.35 16.52 -11.80
C SER A 120 4.79 17.04 -10.42
N ARG A 121 5.64 18.07 -10.40
CA ARG A 121 6.04 18.74 -9.14
C ARG A 121 4.84 19.35 -8.40
N GLY A 122 3.82 19.79 -9.12
CA GLY A 122 2.58 20.28 -8.53
C GLY A 122 1.82 19.18 -7.80
N LEU A 123 1.79 17.98 -8.40
CA LEU A 123 1.22 16.78 -7.77
C LEU A 123 1.99 16.42 -6.50
N ILE A 124 3.33 16.30 -6.58
CA ILE A 124 4.19 15.96 -5.44
C ILE A 124 3.90 16.87 -4.23
N ARG A 125 3.89 18.19 -4.44
CA ARG A 125 3.57 19.17 -3.37
C ARG A 125 2.16 19.02 -2.82
N HIS A 126 1.18 18.80 -3.70
CA HIS A 126 -0.21 18.63 -3.28
C HIS A 126 -0.37 17.38 -2.41
N GLN A 127 0.28 16.28 -2.79
CA GLN A 127 0.20 15.01 -2.09
C GLN A 127 0.88 15.08 -0.72
N TRP A 128 2.01 15.79 -0.60
CA TRP A 128 2.57 16.12 0.71
C TRP A 128 1.57 16.88 1.56
N LYS A 129 1.11 18.05 1.08
CA LYS A 129 0.23 18.93 1.87
C LYS A 129 -1.05 18.21 2.31
N LYS A 130 -1.68 17.47 1.40
CA LYS A 130 -2.97 16.82 1.63
C LYS A 130 -2.86 15.53 2.43
N HIS A 131 -1.88 14.68 2.14
CA HIS A 131 -1.81 13.31 2.67
C HIS A 131 -0.54 13.06 3.48
N GLY A 132 0.61 13.53 3.01
CA GLY A 132 1.90 13.32 3.70
C GLY A 132 1.94 13.93 5.10
N THR A 133 1.39 15.13 5.28
CA THR A 133 1.28 15.79 6.60
C THR A 133 0.46 14.99 7.62
N CYS A 134 -0.37 14.05 7.18
CA CYS A 134 -1.18 13.18 8.03
C CYS A 134 -0.48 11.87 8.40
N SER A 135 0.70 11.59 7.84
CA SER A 135 1.43 10.34 8.08
C SER A 135 2.24 10.34 9.37
N GLY A 136 2.45 11.52 9.99
CA GLY A 136 3.36 11.72 11.12
C GLY A 136 4.84 11.57 10.79
N LEU A 137 5.18 11.36 9.52
CA LEU A 137 6.54 11.34 9.00
C LEU A 137 6.97 12.76 8.60
N ASP A 138 8.28 12.99 8.58
CA ASP A 138 8.80 14.16 7.89
C ASP A 138 8.75 13.98 6.35
N GLN A 139 9.20 14.99 5.61
CA GLN A 139 9.09 14.95 4.16
C GLN A 139 9.96 13.88 3.53
N ASP A 140 11.20 13.72 3.98
CA ASP A 140 12.12 12.75 3.39
C ASP A 140 11.60 11.33 3.65
N ASP A 141 11.22 11.03 4.90
CA ASP A 141 10.67 9.73 5.28
C ASP A 141 9.34 9.41 4.57
N TYR A 142 8.45 10.40 4.41
CA TYR A 142 7.20 10.19 3.68
C TYR A 142 7.43 9.88 2.19
N PHE A 143 8.33 10.59 1.53
CA PHE A 143 8.60 10.33 0.11
C PHE A 143 9.42 9.05 -0.10
N ASP A 144 10.24 8.66 0.86
CA ASP A 144 10.86 7.33 0.91
C ASP A 144 9.78 6.25 1.02
N ALA A 145 8.82 6.39 1.95
CA ALA A 145 7.67 5.50 2.08
C ALA A 145 6.84 5.40 0.79
N VAL A 146 6.63 6.51 0.06
CA VAL A 146 5.94 6.49 -1.24
C VAL A 146 6.70 5.63 -2.25
N ARG A 147 8.03 5.74 -2.31
CA ARG A 147 8.87 4.96 -3.23
C ARG A 147 8.88 3.48 -2.83
N ASP A 148 8.98 3.18 -1.55
CA ASP A 148 9.02 1.81 -1.03
C ASP A 148 7.68 1.10 -1.25
N ALA A 149 6.56 1.76 -0.98
CA ALA A 149 5.23 1.25 -1.30
C ALA A 149 5.05 1.01 -2.80
N HIS A 150 5.57 1.90 -3.65
CA HIS A 150 5.53 1.68 -5.10
C HIS A 150 6.44 0.52 -5.54
N ALA A 151 7.63 0.39 -4.94
CA ALA A 151 8.57 -0.68 -5.24
C ALA A 151 8.08 -2.07 -4.77
N SER A 152 7.20 -2.13 -3.77
CA SER A 152 6.56 -3.39 -3.32
C SER A 152 5.48 -3.90 -4.27
N VAL A 153 5.14 -3.16 -5.34
CA VAL A 153 4.12 -3.54 -6.32
C VAL A 153 4.74 -3.73 -7.71
N SER A 154 4.60 -4.93 -8.25
CA SER A 154 4.87 -5.19 -9.66
C SER A 154 3.71 -4.67 -10.51
N VAL A 155 3.89 -3.49 -11.11
CA VAL A 155 2.87 -2.87 -11.95
C VAL A 155 2.85 -3.51 -13.34
N PRO A 156 1.74 -4.15 -13.78
CA PRO A 156 1.69 -4.83 -15.07
C PRO A 156 1.69 -3.84 -16.24
N ASP A 157 2.34 -4.23 -17.34
CA ASP A 157 2.24 -3.50 -18.61
C ASP A 157 0.97 -3.92 -19.37
N ILE A 158 -0.08 -3.11 -19.19
CA ILE A 158 -1.37 -3.26 -19.89
C ILE A 158 -1.55 -2.20 -20.98
N GLY A 159 -0.55 -1.33 -21.18
CA GLY A 159 -0.60 -0.20 -22.10
C GLY A 159 -0.52 -0.60 -23.57
N SER A 160 -0.86 0.33 -24.47
CA SER A 160 -0.52 0.22 -25.88
C SER A 160 0.49 1.29 -26.26
N THR A 161 1.57 0.88 -26.94
CA THR A 161 2.67 1.75 -27.41
C THR A 161 2.56 2.09 -28.90
N ASP A 162 1.70 1.41 -29.65
CA ASP A 162 1.45 1.62 -31.08
C ASP A 162 0.43 2.73 -31.39
N GLY A 163 0.00 3.46 -30.36
CA GLY A 163 -0.99 4.53 -30.48
C GLY A 163 -2.45 4.05 -30.54
N THR A 164 -2.71 2.74 -30.38
CA THR A 164 -4.08 2.21 -30.38
C THR A 164 -4.73 2.27 -29.00
N TYR A 165 -6.05 2.50 -28.99
CA TYR A 165 -6.84 2.42 -27.76
C TYR A 165 -7.14 0.96 -27.46
N LYS A 166 -6.97 0.58 -26.18
CA LYS A 166 -7.41 -0.73 -25.68
C LYS A 166 -8.74 -0.58 -24.94
N THR A 167 -9.49 -1.67 -24.91
CA THR A 167 -10.67 -1.82 -24.05
C THR A 167 -10.47 -3.07 -23.23
N MET A 168 -10.67 -2.97 -21.92
CA MET A 168 -10.60 -4.09 -20.98
C MET A 168 -11.78 -4.01 -20.02
N SER A 169 -12.20 -5.12 -19.41
CA SER A 169 -13.05 -5.07 -18.23
C SER A 169 -12.23 -4.63 -17.01
N PRO A 170 -12.85 -4.05 -15.97
CA PRO A 170 -12.18 -3.82 -14.69
C PRO A 170 -11.56 -5.11 -14.12
N ASP A 171 -12.22 -6.26 -14.31
CA ASP A 171 -11.75 -7.56 -13.85
C ASP A 171 -10.50 -8.03 -14.61
N GLU A 172 -10.39 -7.75 -15.91
CA GLU A 172 -9.16 -8.04 -16.68
C GLU A 172 -7.98 -7.18 -16.18
N VAL A 173 -8.24 -5.91 -15.81
CA VAL A 173 -7.22 -5.06 -15.18
C VAL A 173 -6.85 -5.60 -13.80
N ALA A 174 -7.83 -6.02 -13.00
CA ALA A 174 -7.61 -6.61 -11.68
C ALA A 174 -6.76 -7.89 -11.78
N GLN A 175 -7.12 -8.79 -12.69
CA GLN A 175 -6.38 -10.04 -12.90
C GLN A 175 -4.95 -9.79 -13.38
N ALA A 176 -4.70 -8.75 -14.18
CA ALA A 176 -3.34 -8.37 -14.56
C ALA A 176 -2.48 -7.98 -13.35
N PHE A 177 -3.05 -7.26 -12.38
CA PHE A 177 -2.35 -6.91 -11.13
C PHE A 177 -2.14 -8.13 -10.24
N ILE A 178 -3.13 -9.00 -10.09
CA ILE A 178 -3.03 -10.24 -9.29
C ILE A 178 -1.98 -11.19 -9.90
N ASN A 179 -1.98 -11.37 -11.22
CA ASN A 179 -0.98 -12.20 -11.90
C ASN A 179 0.45 -11.68 -11.71
N ALA A 180 0.62 -10.36 -11.65
CA ALA A 180 1.92 -9.75 -11.41
C ALA A 180 2.33 -9.78 -9.92
N ASN A 181 1.36 -9.92 -8.99
CA ASN A 181 1.58 -9.85 -7.54
C ASN A 181 0.83 -11.02 -6.86
N PRO A 182 1.43 -12.21 -6.73
CA PRO A 182 0.72 -13.40 -6.23
C PRO A 182 0.16 -13.34 -4.81
N GLN A 183 0.53 -12.33 -4.01
CA GLN A 183 0.00 -12.08 -2.67
C GLN A 183 -1.17 -11.07 -2.66
N LEU A 184 -1.49 -10.47 -3.82
CA LEU A 184 -2.57 -9.52 -3.96
C LEU A 184 -3.87 -10.28 -4.23
N GLU A 185 -4.91 -10.00 -3.44
CA GLU A 185 -6.24 -10.61 -3.55
C GLU A 185 -7.28 -9.55 -3.93
N ASP A 186 -8.46 -9.99 -4.39
CA ASP A 186 -9.51 -9.10 -4.93
C ASP A 186 -9.99 -8.03 -3.92
N ASP A 187 -9.94 -8.32 -2.62
CA ASP A 187 -10.37 -7.40 -1.57
C ASP A 187 -9.24 -6.49 -1.04
N HIS A 188 -8.03 -6.61 -1.60
CA HIS A 188 -6.88 -5.77 -1.26
C HIS A 188 -6.81 -4.47 -2.08
N PHE A 189 -7.59 -4.34 -3.15
CA PHE A 189 -7.48 -3.18 -4.04
C PHE A 189 -8.76 -2.88 -4.82
N ALA A 190 -8.81 -1.70 -5.43
CA ALA A 190 -9.91 -1.29 -6.28
C ALA A 190 -9.41 -0.76 -7.63
N VAL A 191 -9.90 -1.33 -8.73
CA VAL A 191 -9.82 -0.71 -10.05
C VAL A 191 -10.94 0.32 -10.16
N THR A 192 -10.59 1.57 -10.45
CA THR A 192 -11.54 2.68 -10.56
C THR A 192 -11.58 3.25 -11.97
N CYS A 193 -12.70 3.86 -12.34
CA CYS A 193 -12.91 4.44 -13.65
C CYS A 193 -13.60 5.80 -13.55
N ASP A 194 -13.32 6.68 -14.50
CA ASP A 194 -14.07 7.93 -14.69
C ASP A 194 -14.69 7.95 -16.07
N LYS A 195 -15.98 8.30 -16.13
CA LYS A 195 -16.83 8.18 -17.32
C LYS A 195 -16.72 6.78 -17.90
N ARG A 196 -15.89 6.58 -18.93
CA ARG A 196 -15.65 5.30 -19.61
C ARG A 196 -14.20 4.82 -19.57
N ARG A 197 -13.30 5.55 -18.90
CA ARG A 197 -11.85 5.32 -18.95
C ARG A 197 -11.33 4.74 -17.65
N LEU A 198 -10.30 3.91 -17.73
CA LEU A 198 -9.52 3.49 -16.58
C LEU A 198 -8.96 4.73 -15.87
N ARG A 199 -9.13 4.84 -14.56
CA ARG A 199 -8.68 6.00 -13.79
C ARG A 199 -7.49 5.66 -12.90
N GLU A 200 -7.72 4.80 -11.92
CA GLU A 200 -6.71 4.44 -10.93
C GLU A 200 -6.85 2.96 -10.52
N VAL A 201 -5.75 2.39 -10.07
CA VAL A 201 -5.73 1.19 -9.23
C VAL A 201 -5.30 1.64 -7.83
N ARG A 202 -6.13 1.37 -6.83
CA ARG A 202 -5.90 1.78 -5.43
C ARG A 202 -5.65 0.55 -4.59
N ILE A 203 -4.43 0.38 -4.13
CA ILE A 203 -3.97 -0.82 -3.41
C ILE A 203 -3.88 -0.47 -1.93
N CYS A 204 -4.49 -1.30 -1.09
CA CYS A 204 -4.49 -1.11 0.36
C CYS A 204 -3.36 -1.89 1.00
N MET A 205 -2.68 -1.22 1.93
CA MET A 205 -1.45 -1.70 2.53
C MET A 205 -1.41 -1.41 4.02
N THR A 206 -0.78 -2.28 4.81
CA THR A 206 -0.36 -1.94 6.17
C THR A 206 0.67 -0.81 6.17
N THR A 207 1.04 -0.32 7.34
CA THR A 207 2.11 0.67 7.49
C THR A 207 3.49 0.17 7.06
N GLU A 208 3.65 -1.15 6.96
CA GLU A 208 4.84 -1.86 6.49
C GLU A 208 4.70 -2.34 5.04
N PHE A 209 3.72 -1.81 4.31
CA PHE A 209 3.47 -2.06 2.89
C PHE A 209 3.06 -3.49 2.51
N GLN A 210 2.56 -4.27 3.46
CA GLN A 210 1.94 -5.57 3.19
C GLN A 210 0.50 -5.38 2.69
N TYR A 211 0.05 -6.16 1.72
CA TYR A 211 -1.32 -6.07 1.24
C TYR A 211 -2.32 -6.44 2.35
N ARG A 212 -3.48 -5.77 2.35
CA ARG A 212 -4.55 -6.02 3.31
C ARG A 212 -5.92 -5.71 2.74
N SER A 213 -6.96 -6.34 3.29
CA SER A 213 -8.35 -6.05 2.95
C SER A 213 -8.77 -4.62 3.35
N CYS A 214 -9.58 -3.98 2.51
CA CYS A 214 -10.07 -2.62 2.77
C CYS A 214 -11.48 -2.36 2.17
N PRO A 215 -12.56 -2.83 2.83
CA PRO A 215 -13.92 -2.75 2.29
C PRO A 215 -14.36 -1.35 1.83
N GLN A 216 -13.91 -0.29 2.52
CA GLN A 216 -14.21 1.10 2.15
C GLN A 216 -13.68 1.49 0.76
N VAL A 217 -12.52 0.98 0.37
CA VAL A 217 -11.88 1.30 -0.91
C VAL A 217 -12.44 0.40 -2.00
N THR A 218 -12.53 -0.91 -1.74
CA THR A 218 -13.04 -1.91 -2.68
C THR A 218 -14.51 -1.69 -3.05
N SER A 219 -15.33 -1.17 -2.12
CA SER A 219 -16.74 -0.84 -2.41
C SER A 219 -16.92 0.23 -3.50
N ARG A 220 -15.86 0.99 -3.81
CA ARG A 220 -15.81 2.05 -4.83
C ARG A 220 -15.21 1.57 -6.15
N ALA A 221 -14.96 0.27 -6.31
CA ALA A 221 -14.50 -0.30 -7.57
C ALA A 221 -15.45 0.05 -8.74
N CYS A 222 -14.88 0.17 -9.92
CA CYS A 222 -15.60 0.43 -11.16
C CYS A 222 -16.59 -0.69 -11.44
N ARG A 223 -17.87 -0.36 -11.63
CA ARG A 223 -18.95 -1.32 -11.90
C ARG A 223 -19.30 -1.47 -13.38
N ARG A 224 -18.47 -0.93 -14.28
CA ARG A 224 -18.70 -1.04 -15.73
C ARG A 224 -18.23 -2.40 -16.22
N SER A 225 -18.89 -2.90 -17.26
CA SER A 225 -18.41 -4.10 -17.97
C SER A 225 -17.13 -3.86 -18.76
N SER A 226 -16.84 -2.60 -19.11
CA SER A 226 -15.61 -2.23 -19.82
C SER A 226 -15.14 -0.81 -19.52
N VAL A 227 -13.83 -0.63 -19.67
CA VAL A 227 -13.10 0.63 -19.57
C VAL A 227 -12.16 0.79 -20.76
N VAL A 228 -12.04 2.02 -21.24
CA VAL A 228 -11.11 2.41 -22.29
C VAL A 228 -9.76 2.76 -21.66
N LEU A 229 -8.70 2.23 -22.23
CA LEU A 229 -7.31 2.53 -21.91
C LEU A 229 -6.71 3.31 -23.09
N PRO A 230 -6.61 4.64 -23.00
CA PRO A 230 -5.85 5.41 -23.97
C PRO A 230 -4.38 4.96 -24.02
N PRO A 231 -3.73 5.00 -25.21
CA PRO A 231 -2.35 4.57 -25.38
C PRO A 231 -1.37 5.44 -24.57
N VAL A 232 -0.23 4.85 -24.21
CA VAL A 232 0.85 5.62 -23.60
C VAL A 232 1.38 6.67 -24.58
N ARG A 233 1.81 7.82 -24.06
CA ARG A 233 2.28 8.95 -24.86
C ARG A 233 3.73 9.25 -24.55
N GLY A 234 4.62 8.88 -25.45
CA GLY A 234 6.03 9.30 -25.49
C GLY A 234 6.39 9.60 -26.94
N ARG A 235 7.21 10.61 -27.17
CA ARG A 235 7.75 10.91 -28.51
C ARG A 235 8.99 10.08 -28.78
#